data_AF-A0A507CCN2-F1
#
_entry.id   AF-A0A507CCN2-F1
#
_cell.length_a   1.000
_cell.length_b   1.000
_cell.length_c   1.000
_cell.angle_alpha   90.00
_cell.angle_beta   90.00
_cell.angle_gamma   90.00
#
_symmetry.space_group_name_H-M   'P 1'
#
loop_
_entity.id
_entity.type
_entity.pdbx_description
1 polymer ?
#
loop_
_entity_poly.entity_id
_entity_poly.type
_entity_poly.pdbx_seq_one_letter_code
_entity_poly.pdbx_strand_id
1 'polypeptide(L)'
;MSTVIVGVGGASCSGKSTLTEWLVKIFPHSAIYHMDKHYLPDSQVPVKNGILDWDCAEALDFNAFVAGLKTLPHKEVESVLSPNRPAISDSQVSSSTVRELKDQVRQVLCKRPNTSFWFLDGFLLYWDKRVMDLMNIKIALHTRYDELKRRRGTRPGYETIEGYWVEPPNYFDEYVWPNYLKHNKPILKASGDLEKDQDHGVLEIDRLTIIDTEICPVEEALRRAVACILDQL
;
A
#
# COMPACT_ATOMS: atom_id res chain seq x y z
N MET A 1 -12.59 -16.33 -15.28
CA MET A 1 -11.39 -16.13 -14.45
C MET A 1 -11.86 -15.40 -13.19
N SER A 2 -11.51 -15.88 -12.00
CA SER A 2 -11.82 -15.18 -10.76
C SER A 2 -10.79 -14.07 -10.55
N THR A 3 -11.15 -12.94 -9.95
CA THR A 3 -10.21 -11.87 -9.61
C THR A 3 -10.20 -11.64 -8.12
N VAL A 4 -9.01 -11.58 -7.53
CA VAL A 4 -8.79 -11.28 -6.10
C VAL A 4 -8.01 -9.98 -6.01
N ILE A 5 -8.60 -8.99 -5.36
CA ILE A 5 -8.01 -7.68 -5.08
C ILE A 5 -7.50 -7.69 -3.64
N VAL A 6 -6.19 -7.55 -3.48
CA VAL A 6 -5.49 -7.54 -2.18
C VAL A 6 -4.97 -6.13 -1.92
N GLY A 7 -5.49 -5.48 -0.88
CA GLY A 7 -4.99 -4.20 -0.41
C GLY A 7 -3.72 -4.34 0.40
N VAL A 8 -2.67 -3.61 0.01
CA VAL A 8 -1.45 -3.43 0.82
C VAL A 8 -1.33 -1.94 1.15
N GLY A 9 -1.93 -1.58 2.29
CA GLY A 9 -1.99 -0.21 2.79
C GLY A 9 -0.92 0.09 3.85
N GLY A 10 -0.88 1.33 4.32
CA GLY A 10 0.06 1.74 5.39
C GLY A 10 0.78 3.05 5.06
N ALA A 11 1.48 3.59 6.06
CA ALA A 11 2.15 4.88 5.96
C ALA A 11 3.10 4.98 4.77
N SER A 12 3.33 6.20 4.29
CA SER A 12 4.46 6.47 3.39
C SER A 12 5.76 5.88 3.96
N CYS A 13 6.60 5.29 3.11
CA CYS A 13 7.85 4.60 3.52
C CYS A 13 7.72 3.35 4.41
N SER A 14 6.52 2.78 4.59
CA SER A 14 6.33 1.51 5.33
C SER A 14 6.71 0.24 4.56
N GLY A 15 7.17 0.34 3.30
CA GLY A 15 7.58 -0.82 2.50
C GLY A 15 6.50 -1.45 1.61
N LYS A 16 5.35 -0.78 1.40
CA LYS A 16 4.22 -1.29 0.59
C LYS A 16 4.65 -1.74 -0.81
N SER A 17 5.26 -0.84 -1.58
CA SER A 17 5.69 -1.12 -2.95
C SER A 17 6.66 -2.30 -3.03
N THR A 18 7.59 -2.39 -2.06
CA THR A 18 8.50 -3.54 -1.95
C THR A 18 7.74 -4.84 -1.73
N LEU A 19 6.77 -4.86 -0.81
CA LEU A 19 5.96 -6.04 -0.56
C LEU A 19 5.11 -6.42 -1.78
N THR A 20 4.45 -5.47 -2.43
CA THR A 20 3.63 -5.75 -3.62
C THR A 20 4.44 -6.25 -4.81
N GLU A 21 5.65 -5.73 -5.03
CA GLU A 21 6.54 -6.25 -6.08
C GLU A 21 7.00 -7.68 -5.80
N TRP A 22 7.32 -7.99 -4.54
CA TRP A 22 7.61 -9.37 -4.14
C TRP A 22 6.39 -10.28 -4.28
N LEU A 23 5.18 -9.82 -3.92
CA LEU A 23 3.95 -10.58 -4.11
C LEU A 23 3.70 -10.88 -5.60
N VAL A 24 3.96 -9.95 -6.52
CA VAL A 24 3.90 -10.21 -7.97
C VAL A 24 4.92 -11.27 -8.40
N LYS A 25 6.11 -11.29 -7.80
CA LYS A 25 7.09 -12.35 -8.07
C LYS A 25 6.61 -13.73 -7.60
N ILE A 26 5.76 -13.81 -6.55
CA ILE A 26 5.29 -15.08 -5.97
C ILE A 26 3.99 -15.57 -6.62
N PHE A 27 3.00 -14.71 -6.82
CA PHE A 27 1.68 -15.08 -7.32
C PHE A 27 1.61 -15.09 -8.84
N PRO A 28 1.12 -16.17 -9.48
CA PRO A 28 0.91 -16.18 -10.93
C PRO A 28 -0.25 -15.26 -11.32
N HIS A 29 -0.27 -14.81 -12.58
CA HIS A 29 -1.33 -13.94 -13.14
C HIS A 29 -1.66 -12.76 -12.22
N SER A 30 -0.63 -12.02 -11.82
CA SER A 30 -0.74 -10.95 -10.85
C SER A 30 -0.15 -9.63 -11.35
N ALA A 31 -0.73 -8.52 -10.88
CA ALA A 31 -0.24 -7.17 -11.18
C ALA A 31 -0.47 -6.21 -10.02
N ILE A 32 0.23 -5.06 -10.07
CA ILE A 32 0.11 -3.99 -9.09
C ILE A 32 -0.74 -2.86 -9.65
N TYR A 33 -1.64 -2.33 -8.82
CA TYR A 33 -2.38 -1.10 -9.08
C TYR A 33 -1.97 -0.05 -8.03
N HIS A 34 -1.18 0.93 -8.47
CA HIS A 34 -0.62 1.95 -7.58
C HIS A 34 -1.57 3.14 -7.42
N MET A 35 -1.90 3.48 -6.18
CA MET A 35 -2.66 4.70 -5.82
C MET A 35 -1.95 5.97 -6.27
N ASP A 36 -0.61 6.01 -6.21
CA ASP A 36 0.21 7.17 -6.60
C ASP A 36 0.03 7.57 -8.08
N LYS A 37 -0.61 6.75 -8.92
CA LYS A 37 -0.96 7.13 -10.30
C LYS A 37 -2.17 8.03 -10.42
N HIS A 38 -2.83 8.28 -9.30
CA HIS A 38 -4.03 9.09 -9.20
C HIS A 38 -3.79 10.38 -8.44
N TYR A 39 -2.53 10.80 -8.27
CA TYR A 39 -2.24 12.17 -7.86
C TYR A 39 -2.85 13.16 -8.85
N LEU A 40 -3.39 14.25 -8.31
CA LEU A 40 -3.76 15.41 -9.10
C LEU A 40 -2.49 16.10 -9.64
N PRO A 41 -2.60 16.87 -10.73
CA PRO A 41 -1.51 17.73 -11.18
C PRO A 41 -1.08 18.70 -10.06
N ASP A 42 0.20 19.07 -10.01
CA ASP A 42 0.79 19.93 -9.00
C ASP A 42 -0.02 21.22 -8.77
N SER A 43 -0.52 21.81 -9.86
CA SER A 43 -1.39 22.99 -9.85
C SER A 43 -2.73 22.84 -9.11
N GLN A 44 -3.17 21.61 -8.85
CA GLN A 44 -4.40 21.26 -8.15
C GLN A 44 -4.16 20.66 -6.77
N VAL A 45 -2.90 20.38 -6.40
CA VAL A 45 -2.56 19.88 -5.07
C VAL A 45 -2.76 21.01 -4.04
N PRO A 46 -3.41 20.72 -2.89
CA PRO A 46 -3.65 21.74 -1.87
C PRO A 46 -2.36 22.37 -1.35
N VAL A 47 -2.40 23.69 -1.12
CA VAL A 47 -1.30 24.43 -0.51
C VAL A 47 -1.65 24.76 0.94
N LYS A 48 -0.77 24.39 1.87
CA LYS A 48 -0.87 24.75 3.28
C LYS A 48 0.44 25.41 3.69
N ASN A 49 0.33 26.59 4.31
CA ASN A 49 1.48 27.43 4.70
C ASN A 49 2.51 27.68 3.57
N GLY A 50 2.03 27.78 2.32
CA GLY A 50 2.88 28.01 1.15
C GLY A 50 3.59 26.76 0.61
N ILE A 51 3.28 25.57 1.13
CA ILE A 51 3.85 24.28 0.70
C ILE A 51 2.73 23.38 0.17
N LEU A 52 3.00 22.65 -0.93
CA LEU A 52 2.09 21.65 -1.49
C LEU A 52 1.97 20.45 -0.54
N ASP A 53 0.75 20.10 -0.14
CA ASP A 53 0.46 18.95 0.72
C ASP A 53 0.10 17.71 -0.11
N TRP A 54 1.12 16.95 -0.49
CA TRP A 54 0.97 15.70 -1.24
C TRP A 54 0.44 14.53 -0.42
N ASP A 55 0.51 14.58 0.91
CA ASP A 55 0.20 13.42 1.76
C ASP A 55 -1.26 13.48 2.28
N CYS A 56 -2.08 14.38 1.74
CA CYS A 56 -3.51 14.49 2.05
C CYS A 56 -4.42 13.77 1.03
N ALA A 57 -5.67 13.50 1.42
CA ALA A 57 -6.62 12.81 0.54
C ALA A 57 -7.02 13.67 -0.67
N GLU A 58 -7.02 14.99 -0.47
CA GLU A 58 -7.37 16.01 -1.45
C GLU A 58 -6.32 16.15 -2.57
N ALA A 59 -5.11 15.60 -2.39
CA ALA A 59 -4.09 15.52 -3.44
C ALA A 59 -4.34 14.39 -4.46
N LEU A 60 -5.32 13.51 -4.21
CA LEU A 60 -5.63 12.35 -5.07
C LEU A 60 -7.02 12.48 -5.69
N ASP A 61 -7.14 12.07 -6.96
CA ASP A 61 -8.44 11.81 -7.58
C ASP A 61 -8.97 10.43 -7.15
N PHE A 62 -9.63 10.39 -5.99
CA PHE A 62 -10.27 9.19 -5.48
C PHE A 62 -11.39 8.67 -6.39
N ASN A 63 -12.06 9.54 -7.16
CA ASN A 63 -13.12 9.10 -8.06
C ASN A 63 -12.52 8.32 -9.24
N ALA A 64 -11.43 8.82 -9.84
CA ALA A 64 -10.68 8.10 -10.86
C ALA A 64 -10.06 6.82 -10.30
N PHE A 65 -9.49 6.85 -9.09
CA PHE A 65 -8.94 5.66 -8.44
C PHE A 65 -9.99 4.56 -8.26
N VAL A 66 -11.15 4.89 -7.68
CA VAL A 66 -12.27 3.95 -7.49
C VAL A 66 -12.83 3.47 -8.84
N ALA A 67 -12.95 4.34 -9.84
CA ALA A 67 -13.39 3.95 -11.17
C ALA A 67 -12.43 2.93 -11.79
N GLY A 68 -11.13 3.16 -11.69
CA GLY A 68 -10.12 2.22 -12.20
C GLY A 68 -10.12 0.89 -11.45
N LEU A 69 -10.26 0.89 -10.12
CA LEU A 69 -10.41 -0.34 -9.31
C LEU A 69 -11.58 -1.22 -9.80
N LYS A 70 -12.72 -0.60 -10.14
CA LYS A 70 -13.89 -1.33 -10.66
C LYS A 70 -13.67 -2.00 -12.01
N THR A 71 -12.67 -1.55 -12.79
CA THR A 71 -12.35 -2.16 -14.08
C THR A 71 -11.39 -3.34 -14.00
N LEU A 72 -10.67 -3.51 -12.87
CA LEU A 72 -9.64 -4.54 -12.69
C LEU A 72 -10.12 -5.98 -12.98
N PRO A 73 -11.34 -6.40 -12.62
CA PRO A 73 -11.84 -7.75 -12.94
C PRO A 73 -11.95 -8.03 -14.45
N HIS A 74 -11.96 -7.00 -15.30
CA HIS A 74 -12.10 -7.10 -16.75
C HIS A 74 -10.83 -6.69 -17.51
N LYS A 75 -9.79 -6.25 -16.79
CA LYS A 75 -8.55 -5.76 -17.38
C LYS A 75 -7.54 -6.90 -17.52
N GLU A 76 -6.73 -6.83 -18.57
CA GLU A 76 -5.54 -7.67 -18.65
C GLU A 76 -4.60 -7.36 -17.47
N VAL A 77 -4.01 -8.43 -16.92
CA VAL A 77 -3.21 -8.34 -15.70
C VAL A 77 -1.80 -7.88 -16.06
N GLU A 78 -1.64 -6.56 -16.12
CA GLU A 78 -0.37 -5.91 -16.40
C GLU A 78 -0.10 -4.80 -15.38
N SER A 79 1.09 -4.84 -14.79
CA SER A 79 1.52 -3.80 -13.85
C SER A 79 2.01 -2.59 -14.61
N VAL A 80 1.42 -1.43 -14.33
CA VAL A 80 2.02 -0.16 -14.73
C VAL A 80 2.68 0.40 -13.48
N LEU A 81 4.01 0.32 -13.40
CA LEU A 81 4.75 0.66 -12.19
C LEU A 81 4.81 2.18 -11.95
N SER A 82 4.83 2.60 -10.69
CA SER A 82 5.02 4.01 -10.29
C SER A 82 6.50 4.42 -10.45
N PRO A 83 6.82 5.64 -10.93
CA PRO A 83 8.20 6.13 -11.01
C PRO A 83 8.84 6.32 -9.63
N ASN A 84 8.03 6.67 -8.62
CA ASN A 84 8.50 6.96 -7.26
C ASN A 84 8.67 5.74 -6.35
N ARG A 85 8.55 4.53 -6.91
CA ARG A 85 8.68 3.29 -6.14
C ARG A 85 10.17 2.94 -5.92
N PRO A 86 10.53 2.33 -4.80
CA PRO A 86 11.88 1.79 -4.61
C PRO A 86 12.11 0.61 -5.56
N ALA A 87 13.33 0.49 -6.09
CA ALA A 87 13.74 -0.74 -6.76
C ALA A 87 13.97 -1.85 -5.72
N ILE A 88 13.35 -3.02 -5.93
CA ILE A 88 13.64 -4.19 -5.09
C ILE A 88 14.95 -4.87 -5.54
N SER A 89 15.63 -5.50 -4.60
CA SER A 89 16.82 -6.31 -4.85
C SER A 89 16.53 -7.77 -4.52
N ASP A 90 16.97 -8.70 -5.37
CA ASP A 90 16.84 -10.13 -5.12
C ASP A 90 17.58 -10.60 -3.85
N SER A 91 18.48 -9.78 -3.29
CA SER A 91 19.10 -10.04 -1.98
C SER A 91 18.17 -9.85 -0.78
N GLN A 92 17.01 -9.21 -0.96
CA GLN A 92 16.06 -8.92 0.13
C GLN A 92 15.28 -10.16 0.58
N VAL A 93 15.16 -11.17 -0.29
CA VAL A 93 14.44 -12.42 -0.01
C VAL A 93 15.24 -13.57 -0.61
N SER A 94 15.56 -14.57 0.20
CA SER A 94 16.35 -15.72 -0.24
C SER A 94 15.65 -16.51 -1.36
N SER A 95 16.44 -17.06 -2.27
CA SER A 95 15.91 -17.88 -3.38
C SER A 95 15.20 -19.15 -2.90
N SER A 96 15.61 -19.70 -1.74
CA SER A 96 14.89 -20.77 -1.04
C SER A 96 13.48 -20.33 -0.66
N THR A 97 13.33 -19.16 -0.03
CA THR A 97 12.02 -18.64 0.39
C THR A 97 11.13 -18.33 -0.80
N VAL A 98 11.68 -17.75 -1.87
CA VAL A 98 10.92 -17.50 -3.10
C VAL A 98 10.37 -18.81 -3.70
N ARG A 99 11.18 -19.87 -3.75
CA ARG A 99 10.73 -21.19 -4.25
C ARG A 99 9.65 -21.79 -3.36
N GLU A 100 9.88 -21.79 -2.05
CA GLU A 100 8.94 -22.31 -1.06
C GLU A 100 7.57 -21.62 -1.16
N LEU A 101 7.54 -20.29 -1.18
CA LEU A 101 6.30 -19.51 -1.26
C LEU A 101 5.58 -19.72 -2.60
N LYS A 102 6.33 -19.80 -3.71
CA LYS A 102 5.74 -20.14 -5.02
C LYS A 102 5.08 -21.51 -5.00
N ASP A 103 5.71 -22.49 -4.38
CA ASP A 103 5.18 -23.86 -4.32
C ASP A 103 3.95 -23.93 -3.41
N GLN A 104 3.94 -23.23 -2.28
CA GLN A 104 2.75 -23.07 -1.44
C GLN A 104 1.58 -22.45 -2.21
N VAL A 105 1.82 -21.32 -2.90
CA VAL A 105 0.79 -20.66 -3.71
C VAL A 105 0.28 -21.59 -4.80
N ARG A 106 1.16 -22.27 -5.55
CA ARG A 106 0.75 -23.23 -6.59
C ARG A 106 -0.11 -24.36 -6.05
N GLN A 107 0.23 -24.92 -4.89
CA GLN A 107 -0.52 -26.02 -4.27
C GLN A 107 -1.93 -25.61 -3.85
N VAL A 108 -2.13 -24.36 -3.42
CA VAL A 108 -3.47 -23.84 -3.10
C VAL A 108 -4.23 -23.53 -4.40
N LEU A 109 -3.60 -22.84 -5.34
CA LEU A 109 -4.26 -22.40 -6.58
C LEU A 109 -4.62 -23.54 -7.53
N CYS A 110 -3.92 -24.69 -7.49
CA CYS A 110 -4.25 -25.83 -8.35
C CYS A 110 -5.63 -26.46 -8.04
N LYS A 111 -6.19 -26.16 -6.86
CA LYS A 111 -7.52 -26.61 -6.43
C LYS A 111 -8.61 -25.57 -6.71
N ARG A 112 -8.27 -24.47 -7.39
CA ARG A 112 -9.15 -23.30 -7.60
C ARG A 112 -9.37 -23.06 -9.09
N PRO A 113 -10.46 -22.38 -9.48
CA PRO A 113 -10.59 -21.88 -10.84
C PRO A 113 -9.43 -20.92 -11.16
N ASN A 114 -9.16 -20.74 -12.45
CA ASN A 114 -8.14 -19.79 -12.90
C ASN A 114 -8.39 -18.41 -12.27
N THR A 115 -7.42 -17.92 -11.49
CA THR A 115 -7.54 -16.75 -10.62
C THR A 115 -6.46 -15.73 -10.95
N SER A 116 -6.85 -14.48 -11.17
CA SER A 116 -5.95 -13.32 -11.27
C SER A 116 -5.88 -12.57 -9.94
N PHE A 117 -4.75 -11.93 -9.70
CA PHE A 117 -4.49 -11.15 -8.50
C PHE A 117 -4.16 -9.69 -8.84
N TRP A 118 -4.77 -8.77 -8.14
CA TRP A 118 -4.40 -7.35 -8.16
C TRP A 118 -3.94 -6.94 -6.77
N PHE A 119 -2.68 -6.52 -6.65
CA PHE A 119 -2.12 -5.97 -5.42
C PHE A 119 -2.26 -4.45 -5.46
N LEU A 120 -3.05 -3.88 -4.55
CA LEU A 120 -3.20 -2.44 -4.45
C LEU A 120 -2.09 -1.89 -3.55
N ASP A 121 -1.29 -0.97 -4.08
CA ASP A 121 -0.24 -0.27 -3.34
C ASP A 121 -0.70 1.18 -3.09
N GLY A 122 -1.00 1.53 -1.84
CA GLY A 122 -1.48 2.88 -1.54
C GLY A 122 -1.44 3.25 -0.06
N PHE A 123 -1.15 4.52 0.22
CA PHE A 123 -1.03 5.01 1.59
C PHE A 123 -2.35 5.47 2.23
N LEU A 124 -3.43 5.54 1.44
CA LEU A 124 -4.78 5.93 1.87
C LEU A 124 -5.86 4.88 1.50
N LEU A 125 -5.50 3.60 1.38
CA LEU A 125 -6.45 2.54 0.97
C LEU A 125 -7.59 2.36 1.98
N TYR A 126 -7.37 2.74 3.23
CA TYR A 126 -8.30 2.58 4.35
C TYR A 126 -8.97 3.88 4.77
N TRP A 127 -8.88 4.92 3.95
CA TRP A 127 -9.55 6.20 4.15
C TRP A 127 -10.97 6.21 3.56
N ASP A 128 -11.14 5.68 2.35
CA ASP A 128 -12.40 5.70 1.61
C ASP A 128 -13.08 4.32 1.62
N LYS A 129 -14.31 4.25 2.14
CA LYS A 129 -15.09 3.00 2.21
C LYS A 129 -15.30 2.35 0.84
N ARG A 130 -15.44 3.14 -0.23
CA ARG A 130 -15.61 2.63 -1.60
C ARG A 130 -14.39 1.82 -2.04
N VAL A 131 -13.19 2.22 -1.62
CA VAL A 131 -11.95 1.47 -1.88
C VAL A 131 -11.95 0.19 -1.05
N MET A 132 -12.27 0.28 0.23
CA MET A 132 -12.32 -0.87 1.15
C MET A 132 -13.30 -1.96 0.71
N ASP A 133 -14.47 -1.57 0.23
CA ASP A 133 -15.52 -2.49 -0.23
C ASP A 133 -15.12 -3.23 -1.52
N LEU A 134 -14.20 -2.69 -2.31
CA LEU A 134 -13.69 -3.33 -3.53
C LEU A 134 -12.53 -4.30 -3.27
N MET A 135 -11.92 -4.27 -2.08
CA MET A 135 -10.82 -5.18 -1.71
C MET A 135 -11.36 -6.46 -1.09
N ASN A 136 -10.92 -7.61 -1.63
CA ASN A 136 -11.22 -8.93 -1.07
C ASN A 136 -10.41 -9.18 0.22
N ILE A 137 -9.12 -8.84 0.20
CA ILE A 137 -8.17 -9.09 1.29
C ILE A 137 -7.49 -7.78 1.67
N LYS A 138 -7.28 -7.55 2.96
CA LYS A 138 -6.80 -6.26 3.49
C LYS A 138 -5.58 -6.48 4.40
N ILE A 139 -4.44 -5.98 3.97
CA ILE A 139 -3.17 -5.98 4.71
C ILE A 139 -2.75 -4.51 4.93
N ALA A 140 -2.34 -4.16 6.14
CA ALA A 140 -1.71 -2.88 6.42
C ALA A 140 -0.29 -3.08 6.98
N LEU A 141 0.64 -2.32 6.44
CA LEU A 141 2.00 -2.21 6.96
C LEU A 141 2.05 -1.10 7.99
N HIS A 142 2.53 -1.46 9.17
CA HIS A 142 2.71 -0.57 10.30
C HIS A 142 4.20 -0.40 10.61
N THR A 143 4.60 0.80 11.03
CA THR A 143 5.97 1.16 11.40
C THR A 143 5.92 2.43 12.25
N ARG A 144 6.80 2.56 13.25
CA ARG A 144 6.83 3.74 14.11
C ARG A 144 7.33 5.00 13.39
N TYR A 145 6.91 6.14 13.94
CA TYR A 145 7.25 7.49 13.47
C TYR A 145 8.75 7.67 13.15
N ASP A 146 9.65 7.33 14.08
CA ASP A 146 11.09 7.59 13.91
C ASP A 146 11.68 6.86 12.71
N GLU A 147 11.29 5.61 12.51
CA GLU A 147 11.78 4.80 11.39
C GLU A 147 11.17 5.25 10.06
N LEU A 148 9.89 5.63 10.04
CA LEU A 148 9.25 6.23 8.85
C LEU A 148 9.92 7.55 8.47
N LYS A 149 10.20 8.42 9.45
CA LYS A 149 10.90 9.69 9.26
C LYS A 149 12.30 9.46 8.70
N ARG A 150 13.05 8.52 9.29
CA ARG A 150 14.39 8.14 8.83
C ARG A 150 14.35 7.64 7.38
N ARG A 151 13.43 6.73 7.04
CA ARG A 151 13.27 6.20 5.67
C ARG A 151 12.81 7.25 4.67
N ARG A 152 11.93 8.18 5.06
CA ARG A 152 11.48 9.28 4.19
C ARG A 152 12.61 10.27 3.94
N GLY A 153 13.39 10.60 4.96
CA GLY A 153 14.54 11.52 4.86
C GLY A 153 15.64 11.05 3.91
N THR A 154 15.68 9.77 3.51
CA THR A 154 16.60 9.27 2.48
C THR A 154 16.09 9.41 1.05
N ARG A 155 14.85 9.88 0.84
CA ARG A 155 14.31 10.06 -0.52
C ARG A 155 14.83 11.36 -1.12
N PRO A 156 15.37 11.33 -2.36
CA PRO A 156 15.93 12.52 -3.01
C PRO A 156 14.86 13.49 -3.52
N GLY A 157 13.59 13.08 -3.54
CA GLY A 157 12.47 13.78 -4.14
C GLY A 157 11.55 12.82 -4.90
N TYR A 158 10.61 13.38 -5.66
CA TYR A 158 9.52 12.67 -6.32
C TYR A 158 9.29 13.22 -7.70
N GLU A 159 9.11 12.34 -8.67
CA GLU A 159 8.50 12.67 -9.95
C GLU A 159 7.02 12.98 -9.75
N THR A 160 6.58 14.09 -10.30
CA THR A 160 5.20 14.58 -10.27
C THR A 160 4.67 14.64 -11.71
N ILE A 161 3.41 15.02 -11.89
CA ILE A 161 2.83 15.16 -13.24
C ILE A 161 3.48 16.36 -13.96
N GLU A 162 3.77 17.44 -13.25
CA GLU A 162 4.26 18.69 -13.84
C GLU A 162 5.78 18.88 -13.68
N GLY A 163 6.49 17.97 -13.00
CA GLY A 163 7.95 18.03 -12.89
C GLY A 163 8.55 17.14 -11.80
N TYR A 164 9.46 17.70 -11.01
CA TYR A 164 10.14 17.01 -9.91
C TYR A 164 10.04 17.85 -8.63
N TRP A 165 9.63 17.20 -7.54
CA TRP A 165 9.39 17.85 -6.26
C TRP A 165 10.34 17.33 -5.19
N VAL A 166 10.97 18.24 -4.46
CA VAL A 166 11.85 17.94 -3.33
C VAL A 166 11.17 18.37 -2.05
N GLU A 167 11.14 17.48 -1.06
CA GLU A 167 10.56 17.77 0.24
C GLU A 167 11.28 18.96 0.91
N PRO A 168 10.55 20.01 1.31
CA PRO A 168 11.15 21.06 2.10
C PRO A 168 11.53 20.55 3.51
N PRO A 169 12.42 21.24 4.23
CA PRO A 169 12.74 20.90 5.61
C PRO A 169 11.48 20.76 6.47
N ASN A 170 11.49 19.78 7.40
CA ASN A 170 10.39 19.47 8.31
C ASN A 170 9.07 18.99 7.67
N TYR A 171 9.03 18.75 6.35
CA TYR A 171 7.81 18.31 5.67
C TYR A 171 7.18 17.05 6.29
N PHE A 172 8.00 16.10 6.74
CA PHE A 172 7.50 14.90 7.41
C PHE A 172 6.69 15.21 8.67
N ASP A 173 7.18 16.14 9.49
CA ASP A 173 6.59 16.47 10.79
C ASP A 173 5.33 17.34 10.64
N GLU A 174 5.31 18.21 9.63
CA GLU A 174 4.26 19.20 9.44
C GLU A 174 3.12 18.71 8.53
N TYR A 175 3.38 17.72 7.66
CA TYR A 175 2.45 17.24 6.63
C TYR A 175 2.29 15.72 6.65
N VAL A 176 3.36 14.96 6.41
CA VAL A 176 3.27 13.49 6.24
C VAL A 176 2.68 12.81 7.47
N TRP A 177 3.25 13.06 8.65
CA TRP A 177 2.82 12.39 9.88
C TRP A 177 1.43 12.84 10.35
N PRO A 178 1.10 14.16 10.41
CA PRO A 178 -0.25 14.60 10.73
C PRO A 178 -1.32 14.03 9.77
N ASN A 179 -1.04 13.98 8.46
CA ASN A 179 -1.98 13.41 7.50
C ASN A 179 -2.09 11.88 7.61
N TYR A 180 -1.00 11.18 7.94
CA TYR A 180 -1.08 9.76 8.27
C TYR A 180 -2.02 9.53 9.46
N LEU A 181 -1.84 10.29 10.55
CA LEU A 181 -2.71 10.20 11.73
C LEU A 181 -4.18 10.52 11.42
N LYS A 182 -4.42 11.54 10.59
CA LYS A 182 -5.76 11.96 10.17
C LYS A 182 -6.46 10.88 9.33
N HIS A 183 -5.78 10.32 8.34
CA HIS A 183 -6.43 9.52 7.29
C HIS A 183 -6.31 8.00 7.45
N ASN A 184 -5.43 7.50 8.33
CA ASN A 184 -5.21 6.07 8.54
C ASN A 184 -5.70 5.57 9.91
N LYS A 185 -6.71 6.23 10.49
CA LYS A 185 -7.30 5.84 11.79
C LYS A 185 -7.66 4.35 11.91
N PRO A 186 -8.22 3.68 10.89
CA PRO A 186 -8.48 2.24 11.00
C PRO A 186 -7.22 1.39 11.21
N ILE A 187 -6.09 1.77 10.61
CA ILE A 187 -4.80 1.09 10.83
C ILE A 187 -4.33 1.36 12.25
N LEU A 188 -4.37 2.62 12.70
CA LEU A 188 -3.94 3.00 14.05
C LEU A 188 -4.78 2.31 15.13
N LYS A 189 -6.08 2.17 14.91
CA LYS A 189 -6.97 1.45 15.82
C LYS A 189 -6.58 -0.02 15.90
N ALA A 190 -6.36 -0.66 14.75
CA ALA A 190 -5.97 -2.07 14.67
C ALA A 190 -4.55 -2.35 15.21
N SER A 191 -3.63 -1.39 15.12
CA SER A 191 -2.28 -1.50 15.71
C SER A 191 -2.23 -1.13 17.19
N GLY A 192 -3.28 -0.48 17.72
CA GLY A 192 -3.33 -0.01 19.11
C GLY A 192 -2.66 1.35 19.34
N ASP A 193 -2.34 2.10 18.28
CA ASP A 193 -1.72 3.43 18.35
C ASP A 193 -2.73 4.58 18.29
N LEU A 194 -4.02 4.27 18.05
CA LEU A 194 -5.05 5.30 18.08
C LEU A 194 -5.34 5.71 19.52
N GLU A 195 -5.30 7.02 19.77
CA GLU A 195 -5.66 7.58 21.08
C GLU A 195 -7.13 7.27 21.42
N LYS A 196 -7.42 6.95 22.68
CA LYS A 196 -8.75 6.45 23.11
C LYS A 196 -9.89 7.42 22.85
N ASP A 197 -9.63 8.72 22.97
CA ASP A 197 -10.58 9.79 22.68
C ASP A 197 -10.87 9.95 21.18
N GLN A 198 -10.01 9.42 20.32
CA GLN A 198 -10.17 9.45 18.86
C GLN A 198 -10.83 8.20 18.27
N ASP A 199 -11.13 7.17 19.08
CA ASP A 199 -11.72 5.89 18.64
C ASP A 199 -13.19 6.03 18.20
N HIS A 200 -13.92 6.96 18.81
CA HIS A 200 -15.35 7.13 18.54
C HIS A 200 -15.64 7.41 17.05
N GLY A 201 -16.39 6.49 16.42
CA GLY A 201 -16.80 6.60 15.01
C GLY A 201 -15.74 6.16 14.00
N VAL A 202 -14.60 5.62 14.44
CA VAL A 202 -13.59 5.05 13.53
C VAL A 202 -14.08 3.71 13.00
N LEU A 203 -14.08 3.59 11.67
CA LEU A 203 -14.46 2.36 10.98
C LEU A 203 -13.52 1.22 11.39
N GLU A 204 -14.11 0.14 11.89
CA GLU A 204 -13.40 -1.13 12.04
C GLU A 204 -13.39 -1.86 10.70
N ILE A 205 -12.20 -2.35 10.33
CA ILE A 205 -12.01 -3.07 9.09
C ILE A 205 -12.00 -4.56 9.41
N ASP A 206 -13.04 -5.26 8.94
CA ASP A 206 -13.12 -6.70 9.08
C ASP A 206 -11.91 -7.39 8.44
N ARG A 207 -11.30 -8.31 9.19
CA ARG A 207 -10.14 -9.12 8.79
C ARG A 207 -8.94 -8.31 8.28
N LEU A 208 -8.70 -7.12 8.82
CA LEU A 208 -7.47 -6.38 8.55
C LEU A 208 -6.26 -7.06 9.20
N THR A 209 -5.30 -7.49 8.40
CA THR A 209 -4.02 -8.03 8.89
C THR A 209 -3.00 -6.91 9.03
N ILE A 210 -2.44 -6.72 10.23
CA ILE A 210 -1.34 -5.79 10.47
C ILE A 210 0.00 -6.52 10.39
N ILE A 211 0.93 -5.99 9.60
CA ILE A 211 2.33 -6.44 9.54
C ILE A 211 3.21 -5.28 9.98
N ASP A 212 3.87 -5.43 11.13
CA ASP A 212 4.82 -4.46 11.66
C ASP A 212 6.18 -4.60 10.95
N THR A 213 6.56 -3.63 10.10
CA THR A 213 7.80 -3.67 9.32
C THR A 213 9.00 -3.00 10.00
N GLU A 214 8.86 -2.59 11.26
CA GLU A 214 9.99 -2.18 12.08
C GLU A 214 10.78 -3.40 12.55
N ILE A 215 10.05 -4.42 13.02
CA ILE A 215 10.64 -5.66 13.57
C ILE A 215 10.58 -6.83 12.59
N CYS A 216 9.81 -6.72 11.52
CA CYS A 216 9.64 -7.77 10.51
C CYS A 216 10.47 -7.44 9.26
N PRO A 217 11.55 -8.16 8.98
CA PRO A 217 12.28 -8.04 7.71
C PRO A 217 11.38 -8.30 6.51
N VAL A 218 11.78 -7.82 5.33
CA VAL A 218 11.02 -7.97 4.07
C VAL A 218 10.65 -9.44 3.80
N GLU A 219 11.58 -10.37 4.03
CA GLU A 219 11.34 -11.80 3.83
C GLU A 219 10.22 -12.34 4.73
N GLU A 220 10.19 -11.97 6.01
CA GLU A 220 9.15 -12.41 6.93
C GLU A 220 7.82 -11.69 6.66
N ALA A 221 7.87 -10.41 6.27
CA ALA A 221 6.67 -9.66 5.88
C ALA A 221 6.02 -10.31 4.64
N LEU A 222 6.82 -10.77 3.69
CA LEU A 222 6.35 -11.51 2.53
C LEU A 222 5.72 -12.86 2.93
N ARG A 223 6.35 -13.63 3.81
CA ARG A 223 5.80 -14.90 4.32
C ARG A 223 4.44 -14.69 4.97
N ARG A 224 4.32 -13.70 5.86
CA ARG A 224 3.06 -13.35 6.54
C ARG A 224 1.99 -12.87 5.57
N ALA A 225 2.35 -12.07 4.57
CA ALA A 225 1.42 -11.61 3.54
C ALA A 225 0.91 -12.78 2.68
N VAL A 226 1.79 -13.69 2.25
CA VAL A 226 1.41 -14.88 1.49
C VAL A 226 0.45 -15.76 2.31
N ALA A 227 0.80 -16.06 3.57
CA ALA A 227 -0.07 -16.85 4.45
C ALA A 227 -1.44 -16.19 4.63
N CYS A 228 -1.48 -14.89 4.91
CA CYS A 228 -2.72 -14.11 5.03
C CYS A 228 -3.58 -14.17 3.77
N ILE A 229 -2.96 -14.12 2.58
CA ILE A 229 -3.70 -14.21 1.32
C ILE A 229 -4.27 -15.62 1.17
N LEU A 230 -3.46 -16.66 1.35
CA LEU A 230 -3.87 -18.04 1.17
C LEU A 230 -4.97 -18.48 2.14
N ASP A 231 -4.93 -18.01 3.39
CA ASP A 231 -5.96 -18.31 4.41
C ASP A 231 -7.33 -17.70 4.09
N GLN A 232 -7.38 -16.70 3.20
CA GLN A 232 -8.59 -15.97 2.82
C GLN A 232 -9.09 -16.29 1.40
N LEU A 233 -8.42 -17.19 0.67
CA LEU A 233 -8.85 -17.67 -0.63
C LEU A 233 -9.92 -18.76 -0.51
#